data_AF-A0A7L9BN21-F1
#
_entry.id   AF-A0A7L9BN21-F1
#
_cell.length_a   1.000
_cell.length_b   1.000
_cell.length_c   1.000
_cell.angle_alpha   90.00
_cell.angle_beta   90.00
_cell.angle_gamma   90.00
#
_symmetry.space_group_name_H-M   'P 1'
#
loop_
_entity.id
_entity.type
_entity.pdbx_description
1 polymer ?
#
loop_
_entity_poly.entity_id
_entity_poly.type
_entity_poly.pdbx_seq_one_letter_code
_entity_poly.pdbx_strand_id
1 'polypeptide(L)'
;MWRIRTIDDRGRPCRLVRLAPLGSARGRDDPAPFPRRAILGLGVIAAGATGLGFLAASEGAIVVGLCILSPVLSTMMFNVIGTGVRLAEAANARGAWLKCRMIRVGRCPSCAYPIAGLAPEPDGCVVCPECAAAWSADGRYDREPRTVVVPAEP
;
A
#
# COMPACT_ATOMS: atom_id res chain seq x y z
N MET A 1 1.33 12.31 -15.75
CA MET A 1 2.24 11.47 -14.92
C MET A 1 1.48 11.09 -13.65
N TRP A 2 1.42 9.82 -13.25
CA TRP A 2 0.67 9.43 -12.03
C TRP A 2 1.59 9.47 -10.80
N ARG A 3 1.08 9.90 -9.64
CA ARG A 3 1.86 9.94 -8.38
C ARG A 3 1.12 9.17 -7.28
N ILE A 4 1.87 8.35 -6.54
CA ILE A 4 1.35 7.64 -5.37
C ILE A 4 1.36 8.60 -4.17
N ARG A 5 0.21 8.78 -3.53
CA ARG A 5 0.02 9.61 -2.33
C ARG A 5 -0.57 8.78 -1.20
N THR A 6 -0.29 9.16 0.04
CA THR A 6 -0.95 8.57 1.22
C THR A 6 -2.14 9.42 1.60
N ILE A 7 -3.20 8.83 2.13
CA ILE A 7 -4.35 9.58 2.63
C ILE A 7 -4.16 9.90 4.12
N ASP A 8 -4.43 11.15 4.50
CA ASP A 8 -4.55 11.57 5.90
C ASP A 8 -5.85 11.06 6.54
N ASP A 9 -6.08 11.33 7.84
CA ASP A 9 -7.26 10.80 8.54
C ASP A 9 -8.57 11.48 8.14
N ARG A 10 -8.50 12.61 7.42
CA ARG A 10 -9.63 13.32 6.82
C ARG A 10 -9.88 12.97 5.34
N GLY A 11 -9.16 11.99 4.79
CA GLY A 11 -9.38 11.57 3.40
C GLY A 11 -8.57 12.35 2.36
N ARG A 12 -7.67 13.26 2.75
CA ARG A 12 -6.92 14.11 1.83
C ARG A 12 -5.60 13.45 1.40
N PRO A 13 -5.23 13.54 0.11
CA PRO A 13 -3.96 13.01 -0.36
C PRO A 13 -2.79 13.88 0.13
N CYS A 14 -1.88 13.30 0.90
CA CYS A 14 -0.65 13.93 1.37
C CYS A 14 0.59 13.11 0.96
N ARG A 15 1.78 13.73 1.04
CA ARG A 15 3.06 13.07 0.80
C ARG A 15 3.56 12.54 2.13
N LEU A 16 3.90 11.26 2.25
CA LEU A 16 4.68 10.81 3.43
C LEU A 16 6.10 11.37 3.34
N VAL A 17 6.62 11.81 4.49
CA VAL A 17 8.01 12.26 4.58
C VAL A 17 8.89 11.10 4.13
N ARG A 18 9.76 11.39 3.18
CA ARG A 18 10.69 10.39 2.66
C ARG A 18 11.82 10.29 3.70
N LEU A 19 11.65 9.46 4.71
CA LEU A 19 12.81 9.07 5.50
C LEU A 19 13.80 8.37 4.55
N ALA A 20 15.06 8.77 4.62
CA ALA A 20 16.18 8.01 4.08
C ALA A 20 16.00 6.52 4.46
N PRO A 21 16.50 5.55 3.67
CA PRO A 21 16.26 4.14 3.92
C PRO A 21 16.60 3.83 5.38
N LEU A 22 15.55 3.68 6.20
CA LEU A 22 15.69 3.33 7.59
C LEU A 22 16.31 1.95 7.56
N GLY A 23 17.59 1.88 7.94
CA GLY A 23 18.29 0.62 8.15
C GLY A 23 17.38 -0.30 8.95
N SER A 24 17.19 -1.52 8.42
CA SER A 24 16.28 -2.57 8.88
C SER A 24 15.76 -2.39 10.31
N ALA A 25 14.74 -1.56 10.49
CA ALA A 25 14.02 -1.48 11.74
C ALA A 25 13.13 -2.72 11.80
N ARG A 26 13.73 -3.82 12.26
CA ARG A 26 13.07 -5.07 12.60
C ARG A 26 12.22 -4.81 13.84
N GLY A 27 11.13 -4.06 13.65
CA GLY A 27 10.10 -3.80 14.64
C GLY A 27 9.23 -5.03 14.78
N ARG A 28 9.58 -5.83 15.79
CA ARG A 28 8.83 -6.96 16.31
C ARG A 28 7.48 -6.50 16.88
N ASP A 29 6.48 -7.37 16.72
CA ASP A 29 5.12 -7.42 17.31
C ASP A 29 4.05 -6.44 16.77
N ASP A 30 3.35 -6.89 15.73
CA ASP A 30 1.90 -6.69 15.56
C ASP A 30 1.32 -7.96 14.87
N PRO A 31 0.24 -8.57 15.37
CA PRO A 31 -0.38 -9.73 14.72
C PRO A 31 -1.02 -9.28 13.40
N ALA A 32 -0.58 -9.88 12.29
CA ALA A 32 -1.09 -9.57 10.96
C ALA A 32 -2.62 -9.80 10.90
N PRO A 33 -3.43 -8.82 10.47
CA PRO A 33 -4.81 -9.11 10.13
C PRO A 33 -4.85 -9.95 8.84
N PHE A 34 -5.30 -11.19 8.98
CA PHE A 34 -5.93 -11.97 7.91
C PHE A 34 -7.46 -11.88 8.07
N PRO A 35 -8.28 -11.95 7.00
CA PRO A 35 -7.99 -12.60 5.73
C PRO A 35 -8.43 -11.77 4.50
N ARG A 36 -7.54 -10.93 3.97
CA ARG A 36 -7.71 -10.32 2.62
C ARG A 36 -7.06 -11.12 1.48
N ARG A 37 -6.37 -12.21 1.83
CA ARG A 37 -5.68 -13.09 0.86
C ARG A 37 -6.62 -13.81 -0.11
N ALA A 38 -7.89 -14.03 0.25
CA ALA A 38 -8.83 -14.79 -0.59
C ALA A 38 -9.33 -13.98 -1.81
N ILE A 39 -9.59 -12.68 -1.64
CA ILE A 39 -10.18 -11.83 -2.69
C ILE A 39 -9.14 -11.44 -3.74
N LEU A 40 -7.91 -11.14 -3.32
CA LEU A 40 -6.78 -10.86 -4.21
C LEU A 40 -6.37 -12.07 -5.04
N GLY A 41 -6.46 -13.28 -4.45
CA GLY A 41 -6.29 -14.53 -5.20
C GLY A 41 -7.31 -14.69 -6.32
N LEU A 42 -8.59 -14.40 -6.05
CA LEU A 42 -9.67 -14.53 -7.03
C LEU A 42 -9.49 -13.59 -8.24
N GLY A 43 -9.05 -12.35 -7.99
CA GLY A 43 -8.80 -11.37 -9.04
C GLY A 43 -7.62 -11.74 -9.96
N VAL A 44 -6.56 -12.31 -9.40
CA VAL A 44 -5.41 -12.82 -10.17
C VAL A 44 -5.81 -14.02 -11.02
N ILE A 45 -6.65 -14.91 -10.47
CA ILE A 45 -7.18 -16.07 -11.22
C ILE A 45 -8.06 -15.59 -12.39
N ALA A 46 -8.93 -14.61 -12.17
CA ALA A 46 -9.78 -14.06 -13.22
C ALA A 46 -8.96 -13.39 -14.34
N ALA A 47 -7.96 -12.58 -14.01
CA ALA A 47 -7.10 -11.94 -15.01
C ALA A 47 -6.27 -12.97 -15.80
N GLY A 48 -5.76 -14.00 -15.13
CA GLY A 48 -5.08 -15.13 -15.77
C GLY A 48 -5.98 -15.88 -16.74
N ALA A 49 -7.22 -16.17 -16.34
CA ALA A 49 -8.22 -16.84 -17.18
C ALA A 49 -8.60 -16.01 -18.42
N THR A 50 -8.77 -14.69 -18.27
CA THR A 50 -9.07 -13.78 -19.39
C THR A 50 -7.92 -13.72 -20.39
N GLY A 51 -6.68 -13.64 -19.91
CA GLY A 51 -5.48 -13.67 -20.76
C GLY A 51 -5.35 -15.00 -21.53
N LEU A 52 -5.62 -16.12 -20.87
CA LEU A 52 -5.63 -17.46 -21.48
C LEU A 52 -6.67 -17.57 -22.60
N GLY A 53 -7.88 -17.02 -22.38
CA GLY A 53 -8.95 -16.99 -23.37
C GLY A 53 -8.60 -16.17 -24.61
N PHE A 54 -7.94 -15.02 -24.43
CA PHE A 54 -7.49 -14.17 -25.53
C PHE A 54 -6.40 -14.84 -26.38
N LEU A 55 -5.44 -15.53 -25.74
CA LEU A 55 -4.41 -16.32 -26.41
C LEU A 55 -5.00 -17.52 -27.17
N ALA A 56 -6.00 -18.19 -26.57
CA ALA A 56 -6.73 -19.28 -27.23
C ALA A 56 -7.46 -18.80 -28.50
N ALA A 57 -8.00 -17.58 -28.48
CA ALA A 57 -8.72 -16.99 -29.60
C ALA A 57 -7.81 -16.51 -30.75
N SER A 58 -6.55 -16.19 -30.48
CA SER A 58 -5.63 -15.59 -31.46
C SER A 58 -4.68 -16.59 -32.11
N GLU A 59 -4.14 -17.55 -31.36
CA GLU A 59 -3.02 -18.41 -31.79
C GLU A 59 -3.42 -19.90 -31.92
N GLY A 60 -4.66 -20.24 -31.55
CA GLY A 60 -5.17 -21.62 -31.54
C GLY A 60 -4.75 -22.44 -30.32
N ALA A 61 -5.44 -23.57 -30.12
CA ALA A 61 -5.37 -24.37 -28.88
C ALA A 61 -4.01 -25.02 -28.57
N ILE A 62 -3.13 -25.17 -29.57
CA ILE A 62 -1.83 -25.85 -29.44
C ILE A 62 -0.82 -24.99 -28.65
N VAL A 63 -0.80 -23.68 -28.90
CA VAL A 63 0.10 -22.73 -28.21
C VAL A 63 -0.32 -22.56 -26.75
N VAL A 64 -1.63 -22.58 -26.48
CA VAL A 64 -2.18 -22.55 -25.11
C VAL A 64 -1.78 -23.81 -24.32
N GLY A 65 -1.81 -24.98 -24.95
CA GLY A 65 -1.35 -26.23 -24.34
C GLY A 65 0.12 -26.18 -23.93
N LEU A 66 1.01 -25.68 -24.79
CA LEU A 66 2.46 -25.57 -24.53
C LEU A 66 2.81 -24.58 -23.41
N CYS A 67 2.06 -23.47 -23.31
CA CYS A 67 2.24 -22.48 -22.26
C CYS A 67 1.75 -22.97 -20.88
N ILE A 68 0.71 -23.80 -20.82
CA ILE A 68 0.15 -24.35 -19.57
C ILE A 68 0.94 -25.57 -19.08
N LEU A 69 1.40 -26.44 -19.99
CA LEU A 69 2.16 -27.67 -19.66
C LEU A 69 3.64 -27.43 -19.37
N SER A 70 4.15 -26.20 -19.47
CA SER A 70 5.50 -25.86 -19.03
C SER A 70 5.49 -25.54 -17.53
N PRO A 71 5.85 -26.49 -16.63
CA PRO A 71 5.95 -26.21 -15.20
C PRO A 71 6.89 -25.05 -14.88
N VAL A 72 7.84 -24.74 -15.78
CA VAL A 72 8.77 -23.62 -15.63
C VAL A 72 8.04 -22.27 -15.71
N LEU A 73 7.21 -22.05 -16.74
CA LEU A 73 6.53 -20.76 -16.95
C LEU A 73 5.50 -20.48 -15.85
N SER A 74 4.73 -21.50 -15.46
CA SER A 74 3.76 -21.39 -14.37
C SER A 74 4.45 -21.06 -13.03
N THR A 75 5.54 -21.75 -12.71
CA THR A 75 6.30 -21.51 -11.48
C THR A 75 6.96 -20.12 -11.49
N MET A 76 7.47 -19.66 -12.64
CA MET A 76 8.05 -18.32 -12.78
C MET A 76 7.00 -17.22 -12.59
N MET A 77 5.83 -17.32 -13.24
CA MET A 77 4.76 -16.35 -13.06
C MET A 77 4.27 -16.31 -11.61
N PHE A 78 4.08 -17.46 -10.97
CA PHE A 78 3.65 -17.52 -9.58
C PHE A 78 4.66 -16.85 -8.63
N ASN A 79 5.95 -17.08 -8.85
CA ASN A 79 7.01 -16.44 -8.08
C ASN A 79 7.07 -14.93 -8.31
N VAL A 80 6.95 -14.47 -9.54
CA VAL A 80 6.98 -13.03 -9.87
C VAL A 80 5.79 -12.31 -9.26
N ILE A 81 4.57 -12.83 -9.46
CA ILE A 81 3.35 -12.24 -8.89
C ILE A 81 3.38 -12.31 -7.37
N GLY A 82 3.73 -13.46 -6.80
CA GLY A 82 3.85 -13.65 -5.36
C GLY A 82 4.85 -12.67 -4.74
N THR A 83 6.03 -12.52 -5.35
CA THR A 83 7.04 -11.57 -4.88
C THR A 83 6.55 -10.13 -5.02
N GLY A 84 5.89 -9.78 -6.14
CA GLY A 84 5.31 -8.45 -6.35
C GLY A 84 4.25 -8.09 -5.31
N VAL A 85 3.34 -9.01 -4.99
CA VAL A 85 2.32 -8.81 -3.94
C VAL A 85 2.98 -8.65 -2.57
N ARG A 86 3.97 -9.49 -2.24
CA ARG A 86 4.71 -9.39 -0.97
C ARG A 86 5.45 -8.06 -0.85
N LEU A 87 6.05 -7.57 -1.94
CA LEU A 87 6.74 -6.30 -1.96
C LEU A 87 5.76 -5.14 -1.77
N ALA A 88 4.57 -5.19 -2.38
CA ALA A 88 3.52 -4.20 -2.19
C ALA A 88 2.95 -4.21 -0.76
N GLU A 89 2.68 -5.39 -0.20
CA GLU A 89 2.27 -5.56 1.21
C GLU A 89 3.33 -4.97 2.16
N ALA A 90 4.61 -5.28 1.93
CA ALA A 90 5.71 -4.76 2.73
C ALA A 90 5.84 -3.23 2.60
N ALA A 91 5.64 -2.67 1.42
CA ALA A 91 5.67 -1.22 1.20
C ALA A 91 4.52 -0.51 1.95
N ASN A 92 3.31 -1.07 1.90
CA ASN A 92 2.14 -0.53 2.60
C ASN A 92 2.30 -0.61 4.13
N ALA A 93 2.81 -1.74 4.64
CA ALA A 93 3.09 -1.93 6.06
C ALA A 93 4.13 -0.91 6.58
N ARG A 94 5.18 -0.63 5.78
CA ARG A 94 6.17 0.41 6.12
C ARG A 94 5.54 1.79 6.24
N GLY A 95 4.61 2.16 5.36
CA GLY A 95 3.90 3.44 5.40
C GLY A 95 3.06 3.60 6.67
N ALA A 96 2.29 2.57 7.05
CA ALA A 96 1.54 2.56 8.30
C ALA A 96 2.46 2.67 9.53
N TRP A 97 3.50 1.84 9.59
CA TRP A 97 4.44 1.85 10.72
C TRP A 97 5.11 3.22 10.88
N LEU A 98 5.53 3.83 9.77
CA LEU A 98 6.13 5.17 9.78
C LEU A 98 5.16 6.23 10.31
N LYS A 99 3.92 6.23 9.80
CA LYS A 99 2.85 7.13 10.26
C LYS A 99 2.68 7.02 11.78
N CYS A 100 2.50 5.81 12.30
CA CYS A 100 2.30 5.56 13.73
C CYS A 100 3.51 6.04 14.56
N ARG A 101 4.74 5.74 14.10
CA ARG A 101 5.96 6.16 14.81
C ARG A 101 6.12 7.67 14.84
N MET A 102 5.89 8.37 13.73
CA MET A 102 6.05 9.83 13.66
C MET A 102 5.07 10.54 14.59
N ILE A 103 3.80 10.13 14.60
CA ILE A 103 2.80 10.77 15.46
C ILE A 103 3.07 10.44 16.93
N ARG A 104 3.51 9.22 17.27
CA ARG A 104 3.92 8.88 18.65
C ARG A 104 5.05 9.77 19.17
N VAL A 105 5.97 10.20 18.30
CA VAL A 105 7.03 11.17 18.67
C VAL A 105 6.59 12.63 18.47
N GLY A 106 5.30 12.88 18.23
CA GLY A 106 4.76 14.23 18.11
C GLY A 106 5.16 14.96 16.83
N ARG A 107 5.35 14.24 15.73
CA ARG A 107 5.81 14.78 14.44
C ARG A 107 4.84 14.42 13.32
N CYS A 108 4.60 15.37 12.42
CA CYS A 108 3.76 15.15 11.25
C CYS A 108 4.38 14.10 10.30
N PRO A 109 3.69 12.99 9.98
CA PRO A 109 4.15 12.01 9.00
C PRO A 109 4.40 12.56 7.59
N SER A 110 3.83 13.73 7.25
CA SER A 110 3.92 14.31 5.92
C SER A 110 5.15 15.22 5.74
N CYS A 111 5.34 16.16 6.67
CA CYS A 111 6.40 17.18 6.59
C CYS A 111 7.40 17.15 7.77
N ALA A 112 7.23 16.26 8.74
CA ALA A 112 8.02 16.19 9.98
C ALA A 112 7.96 17.43 10.90
N TYR A 113 7.02 18.36 10.69
CA TYR A 113 6.77 19.47 11.62
C TYR A 113 6.34 18.93 13.00
N PRO A 114 6.80 19.53 14.12
CA PRO A 114 6.36 19.14 15.45
C PRO A 114 4.87 19.47 15.63
N ILE A 115 4.06 18.45 15.88
CA ILE A 115 2.63 18.55 16.15
C ILE A 115 2.28 18.16 17.59
N ALA A 116 3.27 17.78 18.41
CA ALA A 116 3.09 17.58 19.84
C ALA A 116 2.59 18.86 20.50
N GLY A 117 1.57 18.74 21.34
CA GLY A 117 0.99 19.85 22.10
C GLY A 117 0.01 20.73 21.30
N LEU A 118 -0.20 20.47 20.01
CA LEU A 118 -1.29 21.10 19.27
C LEU A 118 -2.64 20.57 19.78
N ALA A 119 -3.59 21.49 19.97
CA ALA A 119 -4.94 21.11 20.35
C ALA A 119 -5.62 20.36 19.19
N PRO A 120 -6.25 19.20 19.45
CA PRO A 120 -7.05 18.53 18.44
C PRO A 120 -8.28 19.35 18.07
N GLU A 121 -8.68 19.29 16.81
CA GLU A 121 -9.96 19.82 16.33
C GLU A 121 -11.14 18.96 16.84
N PRO A 122 -12.40 19.42 16.69
CA PRO A 122 -13.58 18.72 17.23
C PRO A 122 -13.78 17.28 16.73
N ASP A 123 -13.14 16.91 15.61
CA ASP A 123 -13.14 15.56 15.06
C ASP A 123 -12.06 14.64 15.64
N GLY A 124 -11.28 15.13 16.63
CA GLY A 124 -10.20 14.40 17.27
C GLY A 124 -8.90 14.38 16.47
N CYS A 125 -8.81 15.10 15.35
CA CYS A 125 -7.59 15.19 14.55
C CYS A 125 -6.74 16.42 14.93
N VAL A 126 -5.42 16.24 14.97
CA VAL A 126 -4.45 17.34 14.97
C VAL A 126 -4.14 17.71 13.53
N VAL A 127 -4.34 18.98 13.18
CA VAL A 127 -4.01 19.52 11.86
C VAL A 127 -2.61 20.11 11.89
N CYS A 128 -1.76 19.67 10.97
CA CYS A 128 -0.42 20.21 10.82
C CYS A 128 -0.48 21.62 10.20
N PRO A 129 0.09 22.66 10.84
CA PRO A 129 0.03 24.03 10.33
C PRO A 129 0.83 24.22 9.04
N GLU A 130 1.87 23.42 8.79
CA GLU A 130 2.73 23.57 7.61
C GLU A 130 2.14 22.95 6.34
N CYS A 131 1.46 21.81 6.46
CA CYS A 131 1.02 21.03 5.29
C CYS A 131 -0.47 20.72 5.26
N ALA A 132 -1.21 21.20 6.27
CA ALA A 132 -2.65 20.98 6.44
C ALA A 132 -3.10 19.51 6.51
N ALA A 133 -2.17 18.56 6.66
CA ALA A 133 -2.48 17.16 6.86
C ALA A 133 -3.06 16.93 8.26
N ALA A 134 -4.11 16.13 8.36
CA ALA A 134 -4.81 15.85 9.60
C ALA A 134 -4.54 14.42 10.11
N TRP A 135 -4.21 14.30 11.40
CA TRP A 135 -3.82 13.03 12.03
C TRP A 135 -4.57 12.81 13.34
N SER A 136 -5.06 11.61 13.60
CA SER A 136 -5.80 11.31 14.82
C SER A 136 -4.93 11.50 16.08
N ALA A 137 -5.40 12.31 17.03
CA ALA A 137 -4.66 12.64 18.25
C ALA A 137 -4.60 11.46 19.24
N ASP A 138 -5.64 10.63 19.24
CA ASP A 138 -5.80 9.47 20.11
C ASP A 138 -4.94 8.26 19.68
N GLY A 139 -4.22 8.38 18.55
CA GLY A 139 -3.43 7.30 18.00
C GLY A 139 -4.25 6.09 17.56
N ARG A 140 -5.57 6.23 17.35
CA ARG A 140 -6.38 5.20 16.70
C ARG A 140 -6.02 5.15 15.21
N TYR A 141 -5.15 4.22 14.86
CA TYR A 141 -4.81 3.86 13.48
C TYR A 141 -5.58 2.64 13.01
N ASP A 142 -6.86 2.56 13.38
CA ASP A 142 -7.76 1.46 12.98
C ASP A 142 -8.03 1.47 11.47
N ARG A 143 -7.80 2.60 10.79
CA ARG A 143 -7.90 2.72 9.34
C ARG A 143 -6.66 2.18 8.65
N GLU A 144 -6.86 1.10 7.90
CA GLU A 144 -5.89 0.54 6.96
C GLU A 144 -5.29 1.66 6.10
N PRO A 145 -3.94 1.81 6.03
CA PRO A 145 -3.30 2.89 5.30
C PRO A 145 -3.74 2.84 3.84
N ARG A 146 -4.44 3.89 3.38
CA ARG A 146 -4.85 3.99 1.97
C ARG A 146 -3.83 4.81 1.22
N THR A 147 -3.08 4.16 0.34
CA THR A 147 -2.37 4.86 -0.74
C THR A 147 -3.32 5.03 -1.91
N VAL A 148 -3.43 6.25 -2.42
CA VAL A 148 -4.19 6.56 -3.63
C VAL A 148 -3.25 6.99 -4.74
N VAL A 149 -3.58 6.58 -5.96
CA VAL A 149 -2.91 7.06 -7.16
C VAL A 149 -3.64 8.33 -7.59
N VAL A 150 -2.97 9.47 -7.49
CA VAL A 150 -3.53 10.77 -7.87
C VAL A 150 -2.93 11.18 -9.21
N PRO A 151 -3.71 11.68 -10.18
CA PRO A 151 -3.14 12.28 -11.39
C PRO A 151 -2.21 13.43 -10.98
N ALA A 152 -1.04 13.57 -11.62
CA ALA A 152 -0.26 14.79 -11.42
C ALA A 152 -1.03 15.95 -12.03
N GLU A 153 -1.33 16.96 -11.21
CA GLU A 153 -1.74 18.27 -11.69
C GLU A 153 -0.65 18.83 -12.62
N PRO A 154 -1.02 19.49 -13.73
CA PRO A 154 -0.09 20.08 -14.69
C PRO A 154 0.77 21.18 -14.07
#